data_AF-X6PEN2-F1
#
_entry.id   AF-X6PEN2-F1
#
_cell.length_a   1.000
_cell.length_b   1.000
_cell.length_c   1.000
_cell.angle_alpha   90.00
_cell.angle_beta   90.00
_cell.angle_gamma   90.00
#
_symmetry.space_group_name_H-M   'P 1'
#
loop_
_entity.id
_entity.type
_entity.pdbx_description
1 polymer ?
#
loop_
_entity_poly.entity_id
_entity_poly.type
_entity_poly.pdbx_seq_one_letter_code
_entity_poly.pdbx_strand_id
1 'polypeptide(L)'
;MGNQTTFQTLKELPTLLWQSQCVLHKHEFIICGGFGQRACYSYDTLKNEYKFICEYPSDVELIGHCVVKLVDNNNNNNQDRDQITLLSFGSNYNGKSKHTLVMKY
;
A
#
# COMPACT_ATOMS: atom_id res chain seq x y z
N MET A 1 27.24 -21.09 17.32
CA MET A 1 26.93 -20.02 16.34
C MET A 1 25.59 -20.39 15.74
N GLY A 2 24.53 -19.64 16.06
CA GLY A 2 23.16 -20.04 15.74
C GLY A 2 22.88 -20.01 14.24
N ASN A 3 22.14 -21.00 13.74
CA ASN A 3 21.60 -21.03 12.39
C ASN A 3 20.72 -19.80 12.17
N GLN A 4 21.27 -18.77 11.55
CA GLN A 4 20.51 -17.61 11.11
C GLN A 4 19.78 -18.01 9.82
N THR A 5 18.47 -18.25 9.91
CA THR A 5 17.64 -18.53 8.75
C THR A 5 17.52 -17.26 7.90
N THR A 6 17.57 -17.38 6.58
CA THR A 6 17.39 -16.23 5.66
C THR A 6 16.01 -15.59 5.79
N PHE A 7 15.02 -16.36 6.26
CA PHE A 7 13.67 -15.89 6.52
C PHE A 7 13.42 -15.73 8.03
N GLN A 8 12.74 -14.66 8.39
CA GLN A 8 12.23 -14.40 9.73
C GLN A 8 10.71 -14.23 9.65
N THR A 9 9.98 -14.88 10.56
CA THR A 9 8.55 -14.67 10.74
C THR A 9 8.29 -13.30 11.36
N LEU A 10 7.41 -12.51 10.74
CA LEU A 10 6.95 -11.20 11.22
C LEU A 10 5.54 -11.31 11.81
N LYS A 11 4.98 -10.20 12.30
CA LYS A 11 3.61 -10.16 12.82
C LYS A 11 2.62 -10.61 11.73
N GLU A 12 1.65 -11.43 12.14
CA GLU A 12 0.59 -11.90 11.27
C GLU A 12 -0.23 -10.74 10.71
N LEU A 13 -0.71 -10.91 9.48
CA LEU A 13 -1.51 -9.91 8.80
C LEU A 13 -2.86 -9.72 9.53
N PRO A 14 -3.36 -8.47 9.63
CA PRO A 14 -4.66 -8.20 10.24
C PRO A 14 -5.84 -8.72 9.40
N THR A 15 -5.59 -9.04 8.13
CA THR A 15 -6.58 -9.49 7.15
C THR A 15 -5.89 -10.32 6.06
N LEU A 16 -6.65 -11.14 5.35
CA LEU A 16 -6.13 -11.86 4.19
C LEU A 16 -5.86 -10.87 3.05
N LEU A 17 -4.61 -10.82 2.59
CA LEU A 17 -4.19 -9.99 1.46
C LEU A 17 -3.90 -10.88 0.26
N TRP A 18 -4.75 -10.82 -0.76
CA TRP A 18 -4.52 -11.49 -2.02
C TRP A 18 -4.32 -10.45 -3.13
N GLN A 19 -3.22 -10.56 -3.88
CA GLN A 19 -2.84 -9.63 -4.96
C GLN A 19 -2.75 -8.15 -4.51
N SER A 20 -2.47 -7.91 -3.23
CA SER A 20 -2.31 -6.57 -2.67
C SER A 20 -1.12 -5.84 -3.29
N GLN A 21 -1.25 -4.52 -3.46
CA GLN A 21 -0.17 -3.64 -3.89
C GLN A 21 0.44 -2.96 -2.66
N CYS A 22 1.76 -2.80 -2.64
CA CYS A 22 2.45 -2.13 -1.54
C CYS A 22 3.47 -1.10 -2.04
N VAL A 23 3.66 -0.05 -1.24
CA VAL A 23 4.59 1.04 -1.51
C VAL A 23 5.44 1.28 -0.26
N LEU A 24 6.75 1.31 -0.42
CA LEU A 24 7.66 1.68 0.67
C LEU A 24 7.69 3.20 0.86
N HIS A 25 7.50 3.64 2.09
CA HIS A 25 7.77 5.01 2.51
C HIS A 25 8.52 5.02 3.85
N LYS A 26 9.81 5.39 3.80
CA LYS A 26 10.70 5.38 4.96
C LYS A 26 10.75 3.98 5.58
N HIS A 27 10.26 3.83 6.81
CA HIS A 27 10.24 2.58 7.56
C HIS A 27 8.88 1.87 7.52
N GLU A 28 7.95 2.38 6.71
CA GLU A 28 6.59 1.83 6.59
C GLU A 28 6.35 1.27 5.19
N PHE A 29 5.72 0.09 5.14
CA PHE A 29 5.08 -0.40 3.93
C PHE A 29 3.61 0.01 3.95
N ILE A 30 3.19 0.79 2.97
CA ILE A 30 1.79 1.14 2.75
C ILE A 30 1.19 0.05 1.87
N ILE A 31 0.20 -0.65 2.39
CA ILE A 31 -0.50 -1.77 1.77
C ILE A 31 -1.86 -1.26 1.31
N CYS A 32 -2.16 -1.37 0.02
CA CYS A 32 -3.33 -0.76 -0.60
C CYS A 32 -4.31 -1.82 -1.13
N GLY A 33 -5.23 -2.25 -0.27
CA GLY A 33 -6.30 -3.18 -0.61
C GLY A 33 -5.80 -4.53 -1.15
N GLY A 34 -6.61 -5.18 -1.99
CA GLY A 34 -6.35 -6.48 -2.60
C GLY A 34 -7.64 -7.08 -3.16
N PHE A 35 -7.56 -8.26 -3.77
CA PHE A 35 -8.73 -8.95 -4.29
C PHE A 35 -9.75 -9.19 -3.18
N GLY A 36 -10.95 -8.59 -3.30
CA GLY A 36 -11.99 -8.65 -2.28
C GLY A 36 -11.67 -7.89 -0.99
N GLN A 37 -10.58 -7.13 -0.94
CA GLN A 37 -10.16 -6.39 0.25
C GLN A 37 -9.95 -4.91 -0.04
N ARG A 38 -10.78 -4.06 0.57
CA ARG A 38 -10.75 -2.61 0.37
C ARG A 38 -9.86 -1.88 1.38
N ALA A 39 -9.57 -2.48 2.52
CA ALA A 39 -8.81 -1.84 3.59
C ALA A 39 -7.34 -1.64 3.22
N CYS A 40 -6.81 -0.47 3.58
CA CYS A 40 -5.43 -0.09 3.46
C CYS A 40 -4.79 -0.05 4.85
N TYR A 41 -3.53 -0.48 4.93
CA TYR A 41 -2.77 -0.55 6.18
C TYR A 41 -1.37 0.04 5.97
N SER A 42 -0.76 0.60 7.01
CA SER A 42 0.70 0.75 7.06
C SER A 42 1.27 -0.37 7.94
N TYR A 43 2.44 -0.88 7.56
CA TYR A 43 3.23 -1.81 8.35
C TYR A 43 4.56 -1.16 8.70
N ASP A 44 4.76 -0.86 9.98
CA ASP A 44 5.99 -0.27 10.50
C ASP A 44 7.02 -1.38 10.75
N THR A 45 8.10 -1.35 9.97
CA THR A 45 9.17 -2.36 10.02
C THR A 45 9.99 -2.32 11.30
N LEU A 46 10.03 -1.18 12.00
CA LEU A 46 10.76 -1.03 13.26
C LEU A 46 9.92 -1.51 14.44
N LYS A 47 8.60 -1.27 14.39
CA LYS A 47 7.67 -1.67 15.44
C LYS A 47 7.09 -3.07 15.24
N ASN A 48 7.19 -3.63 14.03
CA ASN A 48 6.54 -4.88 13.64
C ASN A 48 5.01 -4.80 13.88
N GLU A 49 4.40 -3.69 13.46
CA GLU A 49 2.99 -3.38 13.74
C GLU A 49 2.25 -2.91 12.49
N TYR A 50 0.99 -3.35 12.36
CA TYR A 50 0.07 -2.87 11.34
C TYR A 50 -0.84 -1.79 11.92
N LYS A 51 -1.10 -0.75 11.12
CA LYS A 51 -2.05 0.32 11.43
C LYS A 51 -3.04 0.46 10.27
N PHE A 52 -4.33 0.45 10.58
CA PHE A 52 -5.36 0.77 9.59
C PHE A 52 -5.22 2.23 9.13
N ILE A 53 -5.36 2.47 7.83
CA ILE A 53 -5.31 3.81 7.23
C ILE A 53 -6.71 4.24 6.81
N CYS A 54 -7.28 3.55 5.83
CA CYS A 54 -8.56 3.87 5.20
C CYS A 54 -9.06 2.68 4.38
N GLU A 55 -10.20 2.81 3.70
CA GLU A 55 -10.65 1.86 2.69
C GLU A 55 -10.72 2.53 1.31
N TYR A 56 -10.52 1.76 0.25
CA TYR A 56 -10.98 2.14 -1.09
C TYR A 56 -12.50 2.38 -1.10
N PRO A 57 -13.04 3.24 -1.98
CA PRO A 57 -14.49 3.37 -2.18
C PRO A 57 -15.19 2.03 -2.42
N SER A 58 -16.47 1.92 -2.06
CA SER A 58 -17.23 0.65 -2.12
C SER A 58 -17.52 0.15 -3.54
N ASP A 59 -17.46 1.05 -4.51
CA ASP A 59 -17.70 0.82 -5.94
C ASP A 59 -16.43 0.43 -6.72
N VAL A 60 -15.27 0.36 -6.06
CA VAL A 60 -13.99 0.06 -6.71
C VAL A 60 -13.65 -1.43 -6.60
N GLU A 61 -13.43 -2.06 -7.75
CA GLU A 61 -12.95 -3.44 -7.86
C GLU A 61 -11.42 -3.49 -7.94
N LEU A 62 -10.79 -4.25 -7.03
CA LEU A 62 -9.32 -4.38 -6.90
C LEU A 62 -8.81 -5.73 -7.42
N ILE A 63 -9.22 -6.09 -8.64
CA ILE A 63 -8.83 -7.36 -9.30
C ILE A 63 -7.54 -7.20 -10.11
N GLY A 64 -7.33 -6.02 -10.69
CA GLY A 64 -6.19 -5.69 -11.54
C GLY A 64 -5.83 -4.23 -11.38
N HIS A 65 -5.18 -3.89 -10.27
CA HIS A 65 -4.76 -2.53 -9.98
C HIS A 65 -3.27 -2.44 -9.68
N CYS A 66 -2.73 -1.25 -9.95
CA CYS A 66 -1.38 -0.86 -9.63
C CYS A 66 -1.44 0.38 -8.73
N VAL A 67 -0.51 0.47 -7.78
CA VAL A 67 -0.33 1.65 -6.94
C VAL A 67 1.11 2.11 -7.08
N VAL A 68 1.28 3.38 -7.46
CA VAL A 68 2.60 3.98 -7.63
C VAL A 68 2.74 5.21 -6.75
N LYS A 69 3.94 5.44 -6.25
CA LYS A 69 4.31 6.67 -5.56
C LYS A 69 4.64 7.76 -6.58
N LEU A 70 3.95 8.89 -6.51
CA LEU A 70 4.33 10.07 -7.29
C LEU A 70 5.50 10.77 -6.59
N VAL A 71 6.59 10.95 -7.33
CA VAL A 71 7.77 11.68 -6.88
C VAL A 71 7.73 13.06 -7.55
N ASP A 72 7.50 14.10 -6.76
CA ASP A 72 7.61 15.47 -7.24
C ASP A 72 9.04 15.98 -7.05
N ASN A 73 9.72 16.29 -8.16
CA ASN A 73 11.10 16.79 -8.16
C ASN A 73 11.18 18.29 -7.81
N ASN A 74 10.06 19.00 -7.75
CA ASN A 74 10.05 20.45 -7.52
C ASN A 74 9.90 20.85 -6.05
N ASN A 75 9.59 19.90 -5.15
CA ASN A 75 9.48 20.16 -3.71
C ASN A 75 10.86 20.08 -3.02
N ASN A 76 11.71 21.07 -3.28
CA ASN A 76 12.92 21.35 -2.50
C ASN A 76 12.63 21.97 -1.12
N ASN A 77 11.35 22.15 -0.76
CA ASN A 77 10.94 22.71 0.51
C ASN A 77 10.76 21.58 1.54
N ASN A 78 11.71 21.51 2.47
CA ASN A 78 11.84 20.48 3.51
C ASN A 78 10.66 20.32 4.48
N GLN A 79 9.55 21.04 4.32
CA GLN A 79 8.41 21.02 5.25
C GLN A 79 7.42 19.87 5.04
N ASP A 80 7.39 19.22 3.87
CA ASP A 80 6.40 18.16 3.54
C ASP A 80 7.03 16.77 3.30
N ARG A 81 8.20 16.48 3.89
CA ARG A 81 8.90 15.19 3.71
C ARG A 81 8.14 13.97 4.24
N ASP A 82 7.06 14.19 4.97
CA ASP A 82 6.26 13.16 5.63
C ASP A 82 5.02 12.79 4.84
N GLN A 83 4.55 13.67 3.95
CA GLN A 83 3.41 13.38 3.09
C GLN A 83 3.89 12.84 1.75
N ILE A 84 3.17 11.84 1.24
CA ILE A 84 3.37 11.33 -0.11
C ILE A 84 2.04 11.29 -0.85
N THR A 85 2.12 11.34 -2.18
CA THR A 85 0.97 11.11 -3.04
C THR A 85 1.12 9.75 -3.71
N LEU A 86 0.10 8.92 -3.57
CA LEU A 86 -0.04 7.64 -4.26
C LEU A 86 -1.09 7.78 -5.35
N LEU A 87 -0.79 7.24 -6.52
CA LEU A 87 -1.73 7.08 -7.62
C LEU A 87 -2.11 5.61 -7.73
N SER A 88 -3.39 5.32 -7.57
CA SER A 88 -3.96 3.98 -7.73
C SER A 88 -4.81 3.93 -8.97
N PHE A 89 -4.57 2.96 -9.85
CA PHE A 89 -5.30 2.83 -11.09
C PHE A 89 -5.33 1.39 -11.56
N GLY A 90 -6.37 1.05 -12.30
CA GLY A 90 -6.55 -0.32 -12.75
C GLY A 90 -7.90 -0.57 -13.38
N SER A 91 -8.12 -1.83 -13.71
CA SER A 91 -9.37 -2.39 -14.22
C SER A 91 -9.39 -3.89 -13.99
N ASN A 92 -10.55 -4.53 -14.14
CA ASN A 92 -10.57 -5.99 -14.21
C ASN A 92 -9.97 -6.51 -15.54
N TYR A 93 -9.82 -7.82 -15.67
CA TYR A 93 -9.23 -8.51 -16.82
C TYR A 93 -9.96 -8.26 -18.14
N ASN A 94 -11.25 -7.87 -18.10
CA ASN A 94 -12.05 -7.49 -19.26
C ASN A 94 -11.98 -5.99 -19.59
N GLY A 95 -11.14 -5.23 -18.88
CA GLY A 95 -11.05 -3.77 -19.01
C GLY A 95 -12.28 -3.01 -18.48
N LYS A 96 -13.15 -3.65 -17.68
CA LYS A 96 -14.28 -3.01 -17.00
C LYS A 96 -13.85 -2.55 -15.59
N SER A 97 -14.74 -1.82 -14.91
CA SER A 97 -14.51 -1.35 -13.53
C SER A 97 -13.21 -0.54 -13.39
N LYS A 98 -12.96 0.32 -14.38
CA LYS A 98 -11.76 1.16 -14.42
C LYS A 98 -11.81 2.17 -13.29
N HIS A 99 -10.68 2.41 -12.65
CA HIS A 99 -10.54 3.48 -11.68
C HIS A 99 -9.19 4.17 -11.82
N THR A 100 -9.16 5.41 -11.35
CA THR A 100 -7.93 6.19 -11.15
C THR A 100 -8.18 7.09 -9.95
N LEU A 101 -7.43 6.90 -8.88
CA LEU A 101 -7.64 7.49 -7.57
C LEU A 101 -6.32 8.04 -7.05
N VAL A 102 -6.40 9.16 -6.32
CA VAL A 102 -5.28 9.75 -5.61
C VAL A 102 -5.48 9.53 -4.11
N MET A 103 -4.44 9.05 -3.43
CA MET A 103 -4.38 8.95 -1.99
C MET A 103 -3.24 9.84 -1.49
N LYS A 104 -3.55 10.74 -0.56
CA LYS A 104 -2.55 11.45 0.23
C LYS A 104 -2.35 10.69 1.53
N TYR A 105 -1.10 10.33 1.81
CA TYR A 105 -0.68 9.67 3.04
C TYR A 105 0.27 10.58 3.79
#